data_AF-X1BDW7-F1
#
_entry.id   AF-X1BDW7-F1
#
_cell.length_a   1.000
_cell.length_b   1.000
_cell.length_c   1.000
_cell.angle_alpha   90.00
_cell.angle_beta   90.00
_cell.angle_gamma   90.00
#
_symmetry.space_group_name_H-M   'P 1'
#
loop_
_entity.id
_entity.type
_entity.pdbx_description
1 polymer ?
#
loop_
_entity_poly.entity_id
_entity_poly.type
_entity_poly.pdbx_seq_one_letter_code
_entity_poly.pdbx_strand_id
1 'polypeptide(L)'
;MSTLGLLSKVPMYMSFRRWGWPKLLPFSLVISVCYRCNSRCRTCNVWKKQADELTLEEWDRVFANIGRTPYYLTFTGGEPFLRRDLVDLVGSAYQHCHPGVITLPPQSPPGVYFLEIGLYDDDGERLSLSAAGDVVR
;
A
#
# COMPACT_ATOMS: atom_id res chain seq x y z
N MET A 1 8.27 -9.47 -9.35
CA MET A 1 7.60 -10.65 -9.98
C MET A 1 7.36 -10.36 -11.46
N SER A 2 7.88 -11.19 -12.36
CA SER A 2 7.72 -11.02 -13.82
C SER A 2 6.27 -11.27 -14.26
N THR A 3 5.79 -10.54 -15.27
CA THR A 3 4.43 -10.64 -15.86
C THR A 3 4.05 -12.07 -16.27
N LEU A 4 5.05 -12.88 -16.68
CA LEU A 4 4.90 -14.29 -17.03
C LEU A 4 4.43 -15.16 -15.84
N GLY A 5 4.83 -14.82 -14.62
CA GLY A 5 4.43 -15.53 -13.40
C GLY A 5 3.00 -15.21 -12.93
N LEU A 6 2.37 -14.17 -13.48
CA LEU A 6 0.97 -13.85 -13.21
C LEU A 6 0.04 -14.66 -14.13
N LEU A 7 0.39 -14.74 -15.41
CA LEU A 7 -0.33 -15.54 -16.41
C LEU A 7 -0.44 -17.02 -16.01
N SER A 8 0.63 -17.58 -15.45
CA SER A 8 0.63 -18.97 -14.96
C SER A 8 -0.29 -19.22 -13.75
N LYS A 9 -0.67 -18.16 -13.01
CA LYS A 9 -1.59 -18.24 -11.86
C LYS A 9 -3.06 -18.05 -12.25
N VAL A 10 -3.36 -17.59 -13.46
CA VAL A 10 -4.75 -17.39 -13.93
C VAL A 10 -5.60 -18.68 -13.86
N PRO A 11 -5.10 -19.85 -14.30
CA PRO A 11 -5.86 -21.11 -14.17
C PRO A 11 -6.14 -21.46 -12.71
N MET A 12 -5.18 -21.21 -11.80
CA MET A 12 -5.35 -21.44 -10.37
C MET A 12 -6.42 -20.52 -9.77
N TYR A 13 -6.45 -19.24 -10.13
CA TYR A 13 -7.53 -18.32 -9.70
C TYR A 13 -8.90 -18.74 -10.25
N MET A 14 -8.97 -19.26 -11.47
CA MET A 14 -10.21 -19.81 -12.04
C MET A 14 -10.67 -21.07 -11.30
N SER A 15 -9.76 -21.99 -11.00
CA SER A 15 -10.03 -23.20 -10.19
C SER A 15 -10.48 -22.85 -8.77
N PHE A 16 -9.83 -21.87 -8.12
CA PHE A 16 -10.27 -21.36 -6.82
C PHE A 16 -11.69 -20.79 -6.89
N ARG A 17 -12.01 -20.01 -7.94
CA ARG A 17 -13.38 -19.47 -8.13
C ARG A 17 -14.41 -20.56 -8.40
N ARG A 18 -14.03 -21.66 -9.07
CA ARG A 18 -14.93 -22.74 -9.46
C ARG A 18 -15.14 -23.79 -8.36
N TRP A 19 -14.10 -24.10 -7.61
CA TRP A 19 -14.03 -25.25 -6.69
C TRP A 19 -13.52 -24.89 -5.29
N GLY A 20 -13.19 -23.63 -5.00
CA GLY A 20 -12.72 -23.18 -3.68
C GLY A 20 -11.31 -23.65 -3.33
N TRP A 21 -10.60 -24.28 -4.28
CA TRP A 21 -9.28 -24.85 -4.09
C TRP A 21 -8.42 -24.64 -5.36
N PRO A 22 -7.12 -24.31 -5.25
CA PRO A 22 -6.36 -24.03 -4.03
C PRO A 22 -6.66 -22.64 -3.43
N LYS A 23 -6.52 -22.46 -2.11
CA LYS A 23 -6.67 -21.14 -1.46
C LYS A 23 -5.55 -20.21 -1.89
N LEU A 24 -5.88 -19.27 -2.77
CA LEU A 24 -4.95 -18.24 -3.25
C LEU A 24 -5.20 -16.94 -2.49
N LEU A 25 -4.12 -16.29 -2.08
CA LEU A 25 -4.17 -14.93 -1.55
C LEU A 25 -4.42 -13.92 -2.69
N PRO A 26 -5.01 -12.76 -2.36
CA PRO A 26 -5.38 -11.76 -3.37
C PRO A 26 -4.16 -11.12 -4.01
N PHE A 27 -4.28 -10.82 -5.30
CA PHE A 27 -3.26 -10.12 -6.07
C PHE A 27 -3.13 -8.63 -5.70
N SER A 28 -4.24 -8.00 -5.31
CA SER A 28 -4.31 -6.59 -4.89
C SER A 28 -4.85 -6.51 -3.47
N LEU A 29 -4.16 -5.75 -2.62
CA LEU A 29 -4.53 -5.53 -1.23
C LEU A 29 -4.78 -4.04 -0.99
N VAL A 30 -5.96 -3.73 -0.47
CA VAL A 30 -6.34 -2.37 -0.07
C VAL A 30 -6.33 -2.31 1.45
N ILE A 31 -5.49 -1.44 1.99
CA ILE A 31 -5.12 -1.38 3.40
C ILE A 31 -5.62 -0.07 3.98
N SER A 32 -6.61 -0.11 4.87
CA SER A 32 -7.07 1.07 5.60
C SER A 32 -6.16 1.33 6.80
N VAL A 33 -5.21 2.25 6.66
CA VAL A 33 -4.17 2.50 7.69
C VAL A 33 -4.62 3.41 8.81
N CYS A 34 -5.60 4.28 8.56
CA CYS A 34 -6.15 5.16 9.58
C CYS A 34 -7.61 5.49 9.30
N TYR A 35 -8.34 5.91 10.33
CA TYR A 35 -9.73 6.39 10.19
C TYR A 35 -9.86 7.89 10.47
N ARG A 36 -8.79 8.52 10.96
CA ARG A 36 -8.70 9.98 11.08
C ARG A 36 -8.58 10.62 9.71
N CYS A 37 -9.38 11.65 9.46
CA CYS A 37 -9.34 12.42 8.22
C CYS A 37 -9.58 13.90 8.54
N ASN A 38 -8.81 14.78 7.89
CA ASN A 38 -8.98 16.23 7.95
C ASN A 38 -10.17 16.72 7.09
N SER A 39 -10.63 15.88 6.15
CA SER A 39 -11.75 16.17 5.26
C SER A 39 -13.07 15.58 5.77
N ARG A 40 -14.15 16.36 5.58
CA ARG A 40 -15.53 15.99 5.95
C ARG A 40 -16.41 15.84 4.70
N CYS A 41 -15.98 14.96 3.81
CA CYS A 41 -16.66 14.72 2.54
C CYS A 41 -18.13 14.33 2.77
N ARG A 42 -19.02 14.80 1.89
CA ARG A 42 -20.45 14.42 1.93
C ARG A 42 -20.68 12.98 1.50
N THR A 43 -19.79 12.46 0.65
CA THR A 43 -19.85 11.11 0.07
C THR A 43 -19.07 10.08 0.87
N CYS A 44 -18.04 10.51 1.62
CA CYS A 44 -17.20 9.64 2.43
C CYS A 44 -17.43 9.91 3.93
N ASN A 45 -17.87 8.89 4.67
CA ASN A 45 -18.14 8.96 6.11
C ASN A 45 -17.01 8.33 6.95
N VAL A 46 -15.82 8.13 6.39
CA VAL A 46 -14.70 7.46 7.10
C VAL A 46 -14.29 8.21 8.36
N TRP A 47 -14.33 9.54 8.34
CA TRP A 47 -14.02 10.41 9.49
C TRP A 47 -14.96 10.22 10.68
N LYS A 48 -16.15 9.63 10.46
CA LYS A 48 -17.10 9.30 11.54
C LYS A 48 -16.83 7.94 12.15
N LYS A 49 -15.99 7.11 11.52
CA LYS A 49 -15.70 5.76 11.99
C LYS A 49 -14.72 5.84 13.16
N GLN A 50 -15.14 5.30 14.29
CA GLN A 50 -14.27 5.05 15.44
C GLN A 50 -13.95 3.56 15.44
N ALA A 51 -12.71 3.24 15.15
CA ALA A 51 -12.19 1.89 15.19
C ALA A 51 -10.71 1.96 15.58
N ASP A 52 -10.26 0.95 16.32
CA ASP A 52 -8.87 0.85 16.71
C ASP A 52 -8.01 0.63 15.46
N GLU A 53 -6.92 1.39 15.38
CA GLU A 53 -5.93 1.29 14.32
C GLU A 53 -4.89 0.26 14.77
N LEU A 54 -4.52 -0.66 13.87
CA LEU A 54 -3.44 -1.60 14.15
C LEU A 54 -2.12 -0.84 14.35
N THR A 55 -1.32 -1.31 15.31
CA THR A 55 0.03 -0.78 15.54
C THR A 55 0.95 -1.15 14.38
N LEU A 56 2.13 -0.53 14.31
CA LEU A 56 3.12 -0.85 13.29
C LEU A 56 3.56 -2.32 13.37
N GLU A 57 3.74 -2.83 14.58
CA GLU A 57 4.15 -4.22 14.84
C GLU A 57 3.08 -5.22 14.42
N GLU A 58 1.81 -4.87 14.59
CA GLU A 58 0.70 -5.70 14.13
C GLU A 58 0.63 -5.73 12.60
N TRP A 59 0.83 -4.58 11.95
CA TRP A 59 0.93 -4.52 10.49
C TRP A 59 2.12 -5.31 9.95
N ASP A 60 3.28 -5.22 10.60
CA ASP A 60 4.47 -5.98 10.25
C ASP A 60 4.19 -7.49 10.25
N ARG A 61 3.54 -7.98 11.31
CA ARG A 61 3.09 -9.39 11.37
C ARG A 61 2.10 -9.73 10.26
N VAL A 62 1.18 -8.83 9.92
CA VAL A 62 0.22 -9.04 8.83
C VAL A 62 0.97 -9.18 7.50
N PHE A 63 1.90 -8.29 7.19
CA PHE A 63 2.69 -8.35 5.96
C PHE A 63 3.58 -9.60 5.90
N ALA A 64 4.21 -9.96 7.02
CA ALA A 64 4.99 -11.21 7.12
C ALA A 64 4.16 -12.46 6.83
N ASN A 65 2.91 -12.52 7.32
CA ASN A 65 2.00 -13.64 7.06
C ASN A 65 1.49 -13.69 5.62
N ILE A 66 1.33 -12.53 4.97
CA ILE A 66 0.89 -12.44 3.58
C ILE A 66 2.03 -12.81 2.61
N GLY A 67 3.26 -12.46 2.97
CA GLY A 67 4.47 -12.69 2.18
C GLY A 67 4.39 -12.06 0.80
N ARG A 68 5.08 -12.64 -0.18
CA ARG A 68 5.26 -12.09 -1.54
C ARG A 68 4.07 -12.30 -2.49
N THR A 69 2.85 -12.46 -1.95
CA THR A 69 1.67 -12.73 -2.79
C THR A 69 1.09 -11.48 -3.47
N PRO A 70 0.84 -10.37 -2.76
CA PRO A 70 0.21 -9.20 -3.36
C PRO A 70 1.23 -8.44 -4.21
N TYR A 71 0.81 -8.09 -5.41
CA TYR A 71 1.61 -7.29 -6.34
C TYR A 71 1.24 -5.81 -6.27
N TYR A 72 -0.04 -5.52 -6.01
CA TYR A 72 -0.55 -4.16 -5.80
C TYR A 72 -0.90 -3.97 -4.33
N LEU A 73 -0.29 -2.98 -3.69
CA LEU A 73 -0.68 -2.51 -2.37
C LEU A 73 -1.26 -1.10 -2.48
N THR A 74 -2.43 -0.86 -1.92
CA THR A 74 -3.04 0.47 -1.84
C THR A 74 -3.29 0.84 -0.40
N PHE A 75 -2.59 1.84 0.11
CA PHE A 75 -2.78 2.34 1.47
C PHE A 75 -3.78 3.48 1.45
N THR A 76 -4.90 3.31 2.14
CA THR A 76 -6.06 4.20 2.14
C THR A 76 -6.63 4.32 3.56
N GLY A 77 -7.85 4.81 3.70
CA GLY A 77 -8.55 4.97 4.96
C GLY A 77 -9.19 6.35 5.03
N GLY A 78 -8.90 7.08 6.10
CA GLY A 78 -9.09 8.52 6.20
C GLY A 78 -8.05 9.27 5.38
N GLU A 79 -7.22 10.07 6.03
CA GLU A 79 -6.08 10.74 5.39
C GLU A 79 -4.78 10.03 5.83
N PRO A 80 -4.19 9.14 5.01
CA PRO A 80 -3.03 8.33 5.39
C PRO A 80 -1.86 9.18 5.93
N PHE A 81 -1.67 10.38 5.37
CA PHE A 81 -0.60 11.29 5.77
C PHE A 81 -0.73 11.84 7.20
N LEU A 82 -1.88 11.68 7.86
CA LEU A 82 -2.04 11.99 9.28
C LEU A 82 -1.44 10.93 10.21
N ARG A 83 -1.08 9.75 9.67
CA ARG A 83 -0.42 8.68 10.41
C ARG A 83 1.09 8.93 10.43
N ARG A 84 1.67 9.10 11.62
CA ARG A 84 3.08 9.49 11.82
C ARG A 84 4.06 8.41 11.37
N ASP A 85 3.68 7.15 11.53
CA ASP A 85 4.43 5.93 11.21
C ASP A 85 4.10 5.40 9.79
N LEU A 86 3.50 6.22 8.91
CA LEU A 86 3.11 5.78 7.56
C LEU A 86 4.31 5.27 6.74
N VAL A 87 5.45 5.97 6.82
CA VAL A 87 6.66 5.61 6.08
C VAL A 87 7.18 4.24 6.52
N ASP A 88 7.25 4.01 7.84
CA ASP A 88 7.70 2.74 8.41
C ASP A 88 6.74 1.59 8.04
N LEU A 89 5.44 1.86 8.04
CA LEU A 89 4.41 0.90 7.63
C LEU A 89 4.54 0.50 6.16
N VAL A 90 4.75 1.46 5.26
CA VAL A 90 4.99 1.19 3.84
C VAL A 90 6.32 0.46 3.65
N GLY A 91 7.35 0.82 4.42
CA GLY A 91 8.64 0.15 4.45
C GLY A 91 8.51 -1.32 4.84
N SER A 92 7.84 -1.63 5.95
CA SER A 92 7.56 -3.01 6.38
C SER A 92 6.78 -3.79 5.31
N ALA A 93 5.77 -3.17 4.68
CA ALA A 93 5.03 -3.81 3.61
C ALA A 93 5.91 -4.14 2.39
N TYR A 94 6.84 -3.26 2.02
CA TYR A 94 7.79 -3.52 0.95
C TYR A 94 8.74 -4.66 1.30
N GLN A 95 9.30 -4.65 2.51
CA GLN A 95 10.24 -5.67 3.00
C GLN A 95 9.62 -7.07 3.01
N HIS A 96 8.36 -7.23 3.42
CA HIS A 96 7.73 -8.56 3.45
C HIS A 96 7.12 -8.96 2.10
N CYS A 97 6.43 -8.04 1.42
CA CYS A 97 5.62 -8.37 0.26
C CYS A 97 6.33 -8.19 -1.09
N HIS A 98 7.38 -7.36 -1.18
CA HIS A 98 8.05 -6.99 -2.43
C HIS A 98 7.06 -6.68 -3.57
N PRO A 99 6.08 -5.79 -3.34
CA PRO A 99 5.04 -5.51 -4.32
C PRO A 99 5.63 -4.83 -5.56
N GLY A 100 5.02 -5.06 -6.72
CA GLY A 100 5.41 -4.35 -7.94
C GLY A 100 4.88 -2.92 -8.00
N VAL A 101 3.79 -2.62 -7.28
CA VAL A 101 3.18 -1.28 -7.23
C VAL A 101 2.64 -0.99 -5.84
N ILE A 102 2.99 0.19 -5.33
CA ILE A 102 2.44 0.77 -4.11
C ILE A 102 1.72 2.06 -4.46
N THR A 103 0.46 2.18 -4.05
CA THR A 103 -0.38 3.35 -4.30
C THR A 103 -0.83 3.98 -2.98
N LEU A 104 -0.64 5.30 -2.89
CA LEU A 104 -1.15 6.15 -1.81
C LEU A 104 -2.08 7.18 -2.48
N PRO A 105 -3.41 7.07 -2.36
CA PRO A 105 -4.32 8.08 -2.84
C PRO A 105 -4.38 9.24 -1.81
N PRO A 106 -3.76 10.41 -2.06
CA PRO A 106 -3.96 11.57 -1.18
C PRO A 106 -5.40 12.02 -1.26
N GLN A 107 -6.03 12.37 -0.13
CA GLN A 107 -7.44 12.73 -0.10
C GLN A 107 -7.73 14.24 -0.04
N SER A 108 -6.75 15.17 -0.10
CA SER A 108 -7.00 16.64 -0.22
C SER A 108 -5.78 17.51 -0.60
N PRO A 109 -5.95 18.71 -1.22
CA PRO A 109 -5.12 19.92 -0.99
C PRO A 109 -5.89 21.00 -0.16
N PRO A 110 -5.26 22.03 0.46
CA PRO A 110 -3.90 22.54 0.34
C PRO A 110 -3.02 22.33 1.59
N GLY A 111 -1.70 22.35 1.37
CA GLY A 111 -0.67 22.05 2.37
C GLY A 111 0.25 21.02 1.74
N VAL A 112 1.28 21.50 1.04
CA VAL A 112 2.13 20.68 0.16
C VAL A 112 2.78 19.55 0.95
N TYR A 113 2.23 18.34 0.87
CA TYR A 113 2.91 17.14 1.31
C TYR A 113 3.90 16.76 0.21
N PHE A 114 5.17 17.12 0.38
CA PHE A 114 6.24 16.58 -0.45
C PHE A 114 6.46 15.14 -0.02
N LEU A 115 5.80 14.20 -0.72
CA LEU A 115 6.17 12.80 -0.66
C LEU A 115 7.40 12.62 -1.53
N GLU A 116 8.59 12.63 -0.93
CA GLU A 116 9.79 12.15 -1.62
C GLU A 116 9.70 10.62 -1.76
N ILE A 117 9.21 10.17 -2.91
CA ILE A 117 9.31 8.76 -3.30
C ILE A 117 10.78 8.53 -3.65
N GLY A 118 11.53 7.95 -2.71
CA GLY A 118 12.87 7.42 -2.99
C GLY A 118 12.76 6.13 -3.79
N LEU A 119 13.55 5.98 -4.85
CA LEU A 119 13.86 4.66 -5.38
C LEU A 119 14.85 4.02 -4.39
N TYR A 120 14.63 2.77 -4.05
CA TYR A 120 15.54 1.99 -3.21
C TYR A 120 15.99 0.77 -4.02
N ASP A 121 17.24 0.38 -3.87
CA ASP A 121 17.74 -0.86 -4.47
C ASP A 121 17.25 -2.10 -3.71
N ASP A 122 17.61 -3.29 -4.21
CA ASP A 122 17.26 -4.57 -3.60
C ASP A 122 17.90 -4.76 -2.20
N ASP A 123 18.89 -3.93 -1.84
CA ASP A 123 19.58 -3.92 -0.54
C ASP A 123 19.01 -2.85 0.42
N GLY A 124 18.04 -2.05 -0.02
CA GLY A 124 17.38 -1.01 0.77
C GLY A 124 18.15 0.31 0.84
N GLU A 125 19.21 0.51 0.05
CA GLU A 125 19.86 1.82 -0.09
C GLU A 125 19.05 2.75 -1.00
N ARG A 126 18.99 4.03 -0.61
CA ARG A 126 18.27 5.06 -1.35
C ARG A 126 19.03 5.41 -2.63
N LEU A 127 18.48 5.02 -3.78
CA LEU A 127 18.97 5.40 -5.09
C LEU A 127 18.74 6.90 -5.31
N SER A 128 19.82 7.67 -5.37
CA SER A 128 19.79 9.09 -5.70
C SER A 128 19.43 9.29 -7.17
N LEU A 129 18.21 9.75 -7.46
CA LEU A 129 17.81 10.21 -8.79
C LEU A 129 18.38 11.60 -9.06
N SER A 130 19.42 11.68 -9.88
CA SER A 130 19.81 12.92 -10.55
C SER A 130 19.10 13.00 -11.91
N ALA A 131 18.02 13.79 -12.03
CA ALA A 131 17.74 14.65 -13.19
C ALA A 131 16.33 15.29 -13.16
N ALA A 132 16.35 16.64 -13.13
CA ALA A 132 15.57 17.58 -13.94
C ALA A 132 14.02 17.48 -13.99
N GLY A 133 13.40 18.50 -13.41
CA GLY A 133 12.02 18.90 -13.67
C GLY A 133 11.63 20.06 -12.76
N ASP A 134 11.97 21.29 -13.17
CA ASP A 134 11.68 22.52 -12.45
C ASP A 134 10.24 22.59 -11.94
N VAL A 135 10.09 22.65 -10.61
CA VAL A 135 8.85 23.10 -9.97
C VAL A 135 8.96 24.62 -9.84
N VAL A 136 8.51 25.32 -10.88
CA VAL A 136 8.30 26.77 -10.82
C VAL A 136 7.12 27.06 -9.89
N ARG A 137 7.32 28.08 -9.05
CA ARG A 137 6.39 28.63 -8.05
C ARG A 137 4.99 28.95 -8.58
#